data_AF-A0A6A4LNM8-F1
#
_entry.id   AF-A0A6A4LNM8-F1
#
_cell.length_a   1.000
_cell.length_b   1.000
_cell.length_c   1.000
_cell.angle_alpha   90.00
_cell.angle_beta   90.00
_cell.angle_gamma   90.00
#
_symmetry.space_group_name_H-M   'P 1'
#
loop_
_entity.id
_entity.type
_entity.pdbx_description
1 polymer ?
#
loop_
_entity_poly.entity_id
_entity_poly.type
_entity_poly.pdbx_seq_one_letter_code
_entity_poly.pdbx_strand_id
1 'polypeptide(L)'
;MPTILNLTTTLNQTMNDCAENAICTNTPGGFSCSCKHHYYGDGKTYCIPKAASVIKLSLGLSFGLLSLLISVTWLYFGIRRRKLIKLREKFFQQNGGLLLKQKISSIDGTSAELSKFFTAEELKKATNNYAEDRILGQGGYGVVYKGILPDQRVVAIKKSKVMDVNQVEQFINELLILTQVNHRNVVKVLGCCFESEVPELVYEYISNGTLSQHIHKTLSWLTLDHRLRIATEAASALSYLHSAASIPIIHRDVKLSQILEPRVVREGTSEQLQAIAELVKRCLCSKSEGRPAMKEVVTELERLRKYRKDPWVNQQSHEESESLLSEEARVDSYIEPTSLSTSTSDVSKQYSFNCSMTFPPNSSRLNSSRY
;
A
#
# COMPACT_ATOMS: atom_id res chain seq x y z
N MET A 1 75.17 -67.81 -77.00
CA MET A 1 74.29 -68.95 -76.64
C MET A 1 74.54 -69.30 -75.18
N PRO A 2 73.56 -69.18 -74.27
CA PRO A 2 72.29 -68.42 -74.32
C PRO A 2 72.30 -67.32 -73.20
N THR A 3 71.58 -66.19 -73.21
CA THR A 3 70.25 -65.77 -73.69
C THR A 3 69.06 -66.39 -72.96
N ILE A 4 68.52 -65.69 -71.95
CA ILE A 4 67.08 -65.52 -71.59
C ILE A 4 67.07 -64.25 -70.71
N LEU A 5 66.67 -63.03 -71.08
CA LEU A 5 65.49 -62.43 -71.72
C LEU A 5 64.12 -62.71 -71.08
N ASN A 6 63.52 -61.64 -70.57
CA ASN A 6 62.11 -61.43 -70.21
C ASN A 6 61.65 -62.04 -68.87
N LEU A 7 60.83 -61.37 -68.05
CA LEU A 7 59.77 -60.44 -68.39
C LEU A 7 59.79 -59.17 -67.53
N THR A 8 59.55 -58.05 -68.20
CA THR A 8 58.80 -56.90 -67.71
C THR A 8 57.51 -57.35 -67.02
N THR A 9 57.42 -57.10 -65.72
CA THR A 9 56.15 -56.70 -65.11
C THR A 9 56.40 -55.40 -64.38
N THR A 10 56.13 -54.31 -65.10
CA THR A 10 55.59 -53.09 -64.51
C THR A 10 54.29 -53.47 -63.78
N LEU A 11 54.40 -54.02 -62.57
CA LEU A 11 53.27 -54.10 -61.66
C LEU A 11 53.10 -52.73 -61.04
N ASN A 12 52.26 -51.96 -61.73
CA ASN A 12 51.34 -50.97 -61.16
C ASN A 12 51.90 -50.10 -60.04
N GLN A 13 52.18 -48.84 -60.39
CA GLN A 13 51.54 -47.76 -59.64
C GLN A 13 50.07 -48.15 -59.41
N THR A 14 49.61 -48.09 -58.16
CA THR A 14 48.30 -48.54 -57.62
C THR A 14 48.28 -49.98 -57.09
N MET A 15 48.60 -50.16 -55.81
CA MET A 15 47.78 -50.91 -54.81
C MET A 15 48.41 -50.82 -53.40
N ASN A 16 48.97 -49.67 -53.03
CA ASN A 16 49.10 -49.36 -51.60
C ASN A 16 47.71 -48.93 -51.15
N ASP A 17 46.85 -49.92 -50.87
CA ASP A 17 45.44 -49.76 -50.47
C ASP A 17 45.30 -49.20 -49.04
N CYS A 18 46.26 -48.37 -48.64
CA CYS A 18 46.26 -47.68 -47.36
C CYS A 18 45.51 -46.36 -47.50
N ALA A 19 44.82 -45.97 -46.43
CA ALA A 19 44.06 -44.74 -46.37
C ALA A 19 44.93 -43.48 -46.55
N GLU A 20 44.32 -42.37 -46.95
CA GLU A 20 44.99 -41.08 -47.03
C GLU A 20 45.64 -40.71 -45.68
N ASN A 21 46.92 -40.32 -45.69
CA ASN A 21 47.75 -40.11 -44.49
C ASN A 21 48.19 -41.37 -43.73
N ALA A 22 48.19 -42.54 -44.35
CA ALA A 22 48.87 -43.74 -43.86
C ALA A 22 50.29 -43.90 -44.43
N ILE A 23 51.08 -44.76 -43.78
CA ILE A 23 52.41 -45.23 -44.13
C ILE A 23 52.27 -46.72 -44.43
N CYS A 24 52.71 -47.13 -45.62
CA CYS A 24 52.75 -48.53 -46.05
C CYS A 24 54.13 -49.13 -45.73
N THR A 25 54.16 -50.26 -45.03
CA THR A 25 55.37 -51.01 -44.71
C THR A 25 55.26 -52.44 -45.27
N ASN A 26 56.19 -52.84 -46.13
CA ASN A 26 56.21 -54.18 -46.72
C ASN A 26 56.57 -55.24 -45.67
N THR A 27 55.86 -56.36 -45.69
CA THR A 27 56.13 -57.53 -44.84
C THR A 27 56.39 -58.76 -45.72
N PRO A 28 57.10 -59.80 -45.22
CA PRO A 28 57.26 -61.03 -45.98
C PRO A 28 55.88 -61.64 -46.30
N GLY A 29 55.52 -61.64 -47.60
CA GLY A 29 54.21 -62.12 -48.06
C GLY A 29 53.08 -61.08 -48.10
N GLY A 30 53.34 -59.79 -47.83
CA GLY A 30 52.29 -58.76 -47.89
C GLY A 30 52.74 -57.33 -47.57
N PHE A 31 51.79 -56.52 -47.09
CA PHE A 31 52.04 -55.15 -46.62
C PHE A 31 51.17 -54.83 -45.40
N SER A 32 51.59 -53.86 -44.59
CA SER A 32 50.84 -53.33 -43.45
C SER A 32 50.70 -51.82 -43.56
N CYS A 33 49.54 -51.30 -43.21
CA CYS A 33 49.25 -49.86 -43.21
C CYS A 33 49.19 -49.33 -41.79
N SER A 34 49.84 -48.20 -41.52
CA SER A 34 49.77 -47.52 -40.22
C SER A 34 49.62 -46.00 -40.41
N CYS A 35 48.81 -45.33 -39.59
CA CYS A 35 48.60 -43.89 -39.77
C CYS A 35 49.86 -43.07 -39.46
N LYS A 36 50.08 -41.98 -40.20
CA LYS A 36 51.16 -41.01 -39.93
C LYS A 36 51.02 -40.38 -38.53
N HIS A 37 52.12 -39.84 -38.01
CA HIS A 37 52.13 -39.13 -36.73
C HIS A 37 51.08 -38.00 -36.75
N HIS A 38 50.28 -37.88 -35.68
CA HIS A 38 49.08 -37.03 -35.55
C HIS A 38 47.78 -37.51 -36.23
N TYR A 39 47.73 -38.73 -36.77
CA TYR A 39 46.49 -39.36 -37.24
C TYR A 39 46.19 -40.64 -36.44
N TYR A 40 44.91 -41.01 -36.31
CA TYR A 40 44.49 -42.28 -35.72
C TYR A 40 43.47 -42.97 -36.63
N GLY A 41 43.45 -44.30 -36.59
CA GLY A 41 42.61 -45.13 -37.44
C GLY A 41 43.24 -46.50 -37.66
N ASP A 42 42.65 -47.28 -38.56
CA ASP A 42 43.11 -48.62 -38.91
C ASP A 42 44.20 -48.62 -39.99
N GLY A 43 44.54 -47.46 -40.55
CA GLY A 43 45.59 -47.32 -41.57
C GLY A 43 45.19 -47.81 -42.96
N LYS A 44 44.27 -48.76 -43.05
CA LYS A 44 43.80 -49.36 -44.30
C LYS A 44 42.56 -48.66 -44.85
N THR A 45 41.57 -48.40 -43.99
CA THR A 45 40.28 -47.83 -44.39
C THR A 45 40.24 -46.33 -44.12
N TYR A 46 40.80 -45.88 -42.99
CA TYR A 46 40.85 -44.46 -42.65
C TYR A 46 42.02 -44.08 -41.74
N CYS A 47 42.47 -42.84 -41.90
CA CYS A 47 43.31 -42.13 -40.93
C CYS A 47 42.73 -40.73 -40.72
N ILE A 48 42.24 -40.46 -39.51
CA ILE A 48 41.62 -39.16 -39.16
C ILE A 48 42.60 -38.36 -38.30
N PRO A 49 42.73 -37.03 -38.52
CA PRO A 49 43.58 -36.19 -37.68
C PRO A 49 43.18 -36.34 -36.21
N LYS A 50 44.18 -36.50 -35.34
CA LYS A 50 44.03 -36.48 -33.87
C LYS A 50 43.52 -35.12 -33.34
N ALA A 51 43.20 -34.16 -34.22
CA ALA A 51 42.51 -32.91 -33.92
C ALA A 51 41.23 -33.10 -33.07
N ALA A 52 40.60 -34.27 -33.14
CA ALA A 52 39.48 -34.65 -32.28
C ALA A 52 39.80 -34.62 -30.76
N SER A 53 41.05 -34.81 -30.35
CA SER A 53 41.42 -34.73 -28.92
C SER A 53 41.45 -33.30 -28.38
N VAL A 54 41.88 -32.33 -29.20
CA VAL A 54 41.92 -30.91 -28.78
C VAL A 54 40.50 -30.33 -28.67
N ILE A 55 39.62 -30.69 -29.62
CA ILE A 55 38.21 -30.26 -29.63
C ILE A 55 37.45 -30.81 -28.40
N LYS A 56 37.74 -32.04 -27.98
CA LYS A 56 37.13 -32.64 -26.77
C LYS A 56 37.54 -31.91 -25.49
N LEU A 57 38.81 -31.51 -25.38
CA LEU A 57 39.32 -30.75 -24.24
C LEU A 57 38.72 -29.33 -24.18
N SER A 58 38.62 -28.65 -25.31
CA SER A 58 38.04 -27.29 -25.37
C SER A 58 36.55 -27.27 -25.02
N LEU A 59 35.79 -28.27 -25.48
CA LEU A 59 34.38 -28.42 -25.10
C LEU A 59 34.24 -28.65 -23.60
N GLY A 60 35.06 -29.54 -23.02
CA GLY A 60 35.07 -29.82 -21.57
C GLY A 60 35.37 -28.60 -20.72
N LEU A 61 36.39 -27.79 -21.08
CA LEU A 61 36.69 -26.54 -20.37
C LEU A 61 35.53 -25.54 -20.45
N SER A 62 34.92 -25.38 -21.64
CA SER A 62 33.79 -24.47 -21.83
C SER A 62 32.59 -24.87 -20.97
N PHE A 63 32.20 -26.16 -20.95
CA PHE A 63 31.11 -26.65 -20.11
C PHE A 63 31.44 -26.55 -18.62
N GLY A 64 32.68 -26.84 -18.23
CA GLY A 64 33.16 -26.68 -16.86
C GLY A 64 33.05 -25.24 -16.36
N LEU A 65 33.51 -24.28 -17.17
CA LEU A 65 33.39 -22.85 -16.86
C LEU A 65 31.93 -22.41 -16.78
N LEU A 66 31.08 -22.83 -17.71
CA LEU A 66 29.65 -22.50 -17.69
C LEU A 66 28.95 -23.08 -16.44
N SER A 67 29.22 -24.33 -16.10
CA SER A 67 28.68 -24.98 -14.91
C SER A 67 29.15 -24.30 -13.62
N LEU A 68 30.43 -23.91 -13.55
CA LEU A 68 30.98 -23.15 -12.43
C LEU A 68 30.28 -21.79 -12.29
N LEU A 69 30.08 -21.06 -13.40
CA LEU A 69 29.39 -19.77 -13.40
C LEU A 69 27.93 -19.89 -12.94
N ILE A 70 27.20 -20.90 -13.42
CA ILE A 70 25.83 -21.18 -12.99
C ILE A 70 25.81 -21.50 -11.49
N SER A 71 26.71 -22.35 -11.02
CA SER A 71 26.81 -22.77 -9.62
C SER A 71 27.12 -21.59 -8.69
N VAL A 72 28.08 -20.74 -9.06
CA VAL A 72 28.43 -19.51 -8.32
C VAL A 72 27.24 -18.54 -8.31
N THR A 73 26.54 -18.39 -9.43
CA THR A 73 25.35 -17.53 -9.55
C THR A 73 24.23 -18.03 -8.64
N TRP A 74 23.92 -19.33 -8.66
CA TRP A 74 22.93 -19.96 -7.80
C TRP A 74 23.31 -19.83 -6.32
N LEU A 75 24.58 -20.05 -5.96
CA LEU A 75 25.08 -19.87 -4.60
C LEU A 75 24.94 -18.41 -4.14
N TYR A 76 25.31 -17.45 -4.99
CA TYR A 76 25.16 -16.03 -4.74
C TYR A 76 23.69 -15.66 -4.49
N PHE A 77 22.78 -16.04 -5.40
CA PHE A 77 21.34 -15.80 -5.24
C PHE A 77 20.77 -16.51 -4.00
N GLY A 78 21.23 -17.72 -3.70
CA GLY A 78 20.84 -18.49 -2.51
C GLY A 78 21.26 -17.80 -1.21
N ILE A 79 22.52 -17.34 -1.12
CA ILE A 79 23.02 -16.57 0.04
C ILE A 79 22.24 -15.26 0.18
N ARG A 80 22.04 -14.53 -0.92
CA ARG A 80 21.28 -13.27 -0.93
C ARG A 80 19.83 -13.48 -0.45
N ARG A 81 19.16 -14.54 -0.92
CA ARG A 81 17.80 -14.89 -0.50
C ARG A 81 17.75 -15.23 0.99
N ARG A 82 18.70 -16.03 1.49
CA ARG A 82 18.78 -16.37 2.93
C ARG A 82 19.00 -15.13 3.80
N LYS A 83 19.86 -14.20 3.39
CA LYS A 83 20.08 -12.93 4.09
C LYS A 83 18.79 -12.09 4.16
N LEU A 84 18.04 -12.03 3.06
CA LEU A 84 16.76 -11.28 3.00
C LEU A 84 15.70 -11.90 3.93
N ILE A 85 15.55 -13.23 3.93
CA ILE A 85 14.59 -13.92 4.82
C ILE A 85 14.93 -13.66 6.29
N LYS A 86 16.22 -13.79 6.68
CA LYS A 86 16.66 -13.49 8.04
C LYS A 86 16.41 -12.04 8.46
N LEU A 87 16.57 -11.09 7.53
CA LEU A 87 16.29 -9.69 7.79
C LEU A 87 14.79 -9.43 8.01
N ARG A 88 13.93 -10.03 7.18
CA ARG A 88 12.46 -9.94 7.33
C ARG A 88 12.00 -10.55 8.65
N GLU A 89 12.57 -11.69 9.05
CA GLU A 89 12.29 -12.31 10.34
C GLU A 89 12.71 -11.43 11.51
N LYS A 90 13.89 -10.79 11.42
CA LYS A 90 14.33 -9.81 12.41
C LYS A 90 13.34 -8.66 12.55
N PHE A 91 12.88 -8.08 11.43
CA PHE A 91 11.87 -7.03 11.47
C PHE A 91 10.54 -7.52 12.05
N PHE A 92 10.11 -8.73 11.68
CA PHE A 92 8.89 -9.34 12.20
C PHE A 92 8.92 -9.43 13.73
N GLN A 93 10.06 -9.79 14.31
CA GLN A 93 10.26 -9.84 15.76
C GLN A 93 10.31 -8.43 16.37
N GLN A 94 11.14 -7.55 15.83
CA GLN A 94 11.36 -6.20 16.37
C GLN A 94 10.09 -5.35 16.36
N ASN A 95 9.26 -5.53 15.35
CA ASN A 95 8.05 -4.75 15.20
C ASN A 95 6.84 -5.31 15.97
N GLY A 96 7.01 -6.40 16.74
CA GLY A 96 5.94 -6.97 17.57
C GLY A 96 5.05 -8.01 16.86
N GLY A 97 5.46 -8.54 15.71
CA GLY A 97 4.69 -9.56 14.98
C GLY A 97 4.46 -10.85 15.78
N LEU A 98 5.43 -11.26 16.61
CA LEU A 98 5.27 -12.40 17.53
C LEU A 98 4.27 -12.10 18.65
N LEU A 99 4.33 -10.89 19.23
CA LEU A 99 3.40 -10.46 20.28
C LEU A 99 1.96 -10.44 19.75
N LEU A 100 1.76 -9.95 18.52
CA LEU A 100 0.45 -9.96 17.90
C LEU A 100 -0.05 -11.39 17.66
N LYS A 101 0.79 -12.28 17.11
CA LYS A 101 0.43 -13.69 16.93
C LYS A 101 0.01 -14.35 18.24
N GLN A 102 0.77 -14.14 19.31
CA GLN A 102 0.45 -14.69 20.63
C GLN A 102 -0.89 -14.16 21.15
N LYS A 103 -1.14 -12.84 21.06
CA LYS A 103 -2.40 -12.22 21.51
C LYS A 103 -3.60 -12.69 20.67
N ILE A 104 -3.43 -12.89 19.36
CA ILE A 104 -4.49 -13.45 18.50
C ILE A 104 -4.79 -14.91 18.88
N SER A 105 -3.76 -15.73 19.10
CA SER A 105 -3.94 -17.14 19.48
C SER A 105 -4.62 -17.34 20.83
N SER A 106 -4.55 -16.36 21.74
CA SER A 106 -5.28 -16.37 23.02
C SER A 106 -6.74 -15.92 22.91
N ILE A 107 -7.16 -15.32 21.79
CA ILE A 107 -8.52 -14.84 21.57
C ILE A 107 -9.28 -15.93 20.79
N ASP A 108 -9.87 -16.88 21.51
CA ASP A 108 -10.62 -17.99 20.95
C ASP A 108 -11.87 -17.52 20.16
N GLY A 109 -12.02 -18.03 18.93
CA GLY A 109 -13.33 -18.29 18.32
C GLY A 109 -13.94 -17.30 17.31
N THR A 110 -13.57 -16.00 17.25
CA THR A 110 -14.36 -15.05 16.41
C THR A 110 -13.58 -14.02 15.59
N SER A 111 -12.25 -14.13 15.46
CA SER A 111 -11.47 -13.14 14.70
C SER A 111 -10.63 -13.74 13.57
N ALA A 112 -11.30 -14.41 12.64
CA ALA A 112 -10.67 -14.87 11.39
C ALA A 112 -10.05 -13.70 10.59
N GLU A 113 -10.56 -12.47 10.75
CA GLU A 113 -10.07 -11.30 10.02
C GLU A 113 -8.81 -10.64 10.62
N LEU A 114 -8.45 -10.91 11.87
CA LEU A 114 -7.16 -10.52 12.47
C LEU A 114 -5.96 -11.27 11.86
N SER A 115 -6.21 -12.41 11.22
CA SER A 115 -5.17 -13.38 10.89
C SER A 115 -4.36 -13.07 9.64
N LYS A 116 -4.76 -12.06 8.84
CA LYS A 116 -4.10 -11.82 7.56
C LYS A 116 -2.82 -11.00 7.72
N PHE A 117 -1.75 -11.73 8.02
CA PHE A 117 -0.39 -11.25 7.87
C PHE A 117 -0.01 -11.21 6.39
N PHE A 118 0.33 -10.02 5.92
CA PHE A 118 0.87 -9.81 4.58
C PHE A 118 2.40 -9.90 4.62
N THR A 119 2.99 -10.44 3.57
CA THR A 119 4.45 -10.43 3.42
C THR A 119 4.92 -9.10 2.83
N ALA A 120 6.17 -8.71 3.12
CA ALA A 120 6.74 -7.49 2.52
C ALA A 120 6.79 -7.60 0.99
N GLU A 121 6.95 -8.81 0.43
CA GLU A 121 6.96 -9.03 -1.01
C GLU A 121 5.57 -8.81 -1.63
N GLU A 122 4.52 -9.28 -0.95
CA GLU A 122 3.14 -9.11 -1.41
C GLU A 122 2.75 -7.64 -1.47
N LEU A 123 3.04 -6.87 -0.41
CA LEU A 123 2.72 -5.44 -0.38
C LEU A 123 3.58 -4.64 -1.38
N LYS A 124 4.85 -5.01 -1.53
CA LYS A 124 5.73 -4.44 -2.56
C LYS A 124 5.17 -4.68 -3.96
N LYS A 125 4.69 -5.89 -4.28
CA LYS A 125 4.07 -6.19 -5.57
C LYS A 125 2.75 -5.42 -5.75
N ALA A 126 1.90 -5.41 -4.72
CA ALA A 126 0.60 -4.74 -4.75
C ALA A 126 0.69 -3.23 -5.01
N THR A 127 1.77 -2.60 -4.54
CA THR A 127 2.03 -1.15 -4.68
C THR A 127 2.91 -0.80 -5.88
N ASN A 128 3.23 -1.76 -6.75
CA ASN A 128 4.20 -1.57 -7.83
C ASN A 128 5.54 -1.01 -7.31
N ASN A 129 6.13 -1.67 -6.31
CA ASN A 129 7.34 -1.25 -5.63
C ASN A 129 7.22 0.14 -4.95
N TYR A 130 6.08 0.41 -4.31
CA TYR A 130 5.78 1.70 -3.66
C TYR A 130 5.95 2.90 -4.60
N ALA A 131 5.48 2.77 -5.84
CA ALA A 131 5.59 3.82 -6.86
C ALA A 131 4.85 5.11 -6.45
N GLU A 132 5.39 6.26 -6.84
CA GLU A 132 4.87 7.58 -6.44
C GLU A 132 3.46 7.86 -6.99
N ASP A 133 3.15 7.34 -8.18
CA ASP A 133 1.81 7.42 -8.80
C ASP A 133 0.73 6.64 -8.03
N ARG A 134 1.15 5.78 -7.09
CA ARG A 134 0.25 5.05 -6.19
C ARG A 134 -0.01 5.78 -4.88
N ILE A 135 0.61 6.93 -4.62
CA ILE A 135 0.40 7.66 -3.36
C ILE A 135 -1.01 8.25 -3.30
N LEU A 136 -1.77 7.88 -2.28
CA LEU A 136 -3.09 8.43 -1.95
C LEU A 136 -2.98 9.65 -1.02
N GLY A 137 -1.93 9.68 -0.19
CA GLY A 137 -1.67 10.78 0.73
C GLY A 137 -0.37 10.57 1.50
N GLN A 138 0.24 11.68 1.91
CA GLN A 138 1.47 11.71 2.70
C GLN A 138 1.31 12.73 3.82
N GLY A 139 1.77 12.39 5.02
CA GLY A 139 1.69 13.29 6.18
C GLY A 139 2.68 12.90 7.29
N GLY A 140 2.50 13.50 8.47
CA GLY A 140 3.39 13.26 9.62
C GLY A 140 3.46 11.80 10.08
N TYR A 141 2.39 11.04 9.84
CA TYR A 141 2.26 9.64 10.28
C TYR A 141 2.70 8.61 9.23
N GLY A 142 3.21 9.05 8.07
CA GLY A 142 3.67 8.16 7.00
C GLY A 142 3.03 8.42 5.65
N VAL A 143 3.11 7.43 4.76
CA VAL A 143 2.62 7.48 3.38
C VAL A 143 1.58 6.39 3.19
N VAL A 144 0.48 6.73 2.51
CA VAL A 144 -0.58 5.80 2.15
C VAL A 144 -0.54 5.55 0.65
N TYR A 145 -0.40 4.28 0.26
CA TYR A 145 -0.35 3.84 -1.13
C TYR A 145 -1.64 3.11 -1.51
N LYS A 146 -2.07 3.25 -2.76
CA LYS A 146 -3.09 2.42 -3.39
C LYS A 146 -2.45 1.11 -3.82
N GLY A 147 -2.92 0.00 -3.24
CA GLY A 147 -2.49 -1.35 -3.58
C GLY A 147 -3.56 -2.13 -4.35
N ILE A 148 -3.14 -3.08 -5.17
CA ILE A 148 -4.00 -4.11 -5.76
C ILE A 148 -3.45 -5.47 -5.32
N LEU A 149 -4.21 -6.18 -4.47
CA LEU A 149 -3.82 -7.50 -3.98
C LEU A 149 -3.95 -8.58 -5.08
N PRO A 150 -3.36 -9.78 -4.89
CA PRO A 150 -3.44 -10.86 -5.89
C PRO A 150 -4.86 -11.32 -6.23
N ASP A 151 -5.80 -11.13 -5.30
CA ASP A 151 -7.23 -11.42 -5.47
C ASP A 151 -8.01 -10.24 -6.09
N GLN A 152 -7.30 -9.28 -6.71
CA GLN A 152 -7.83 -8.07 -7.35
C GLN A 152 -8.50 -7.07 -6.39
N ARG A 153 -8.48 -7.30 -5.07
CA ARG A 153 -9.02 -6.32 -4.12
C ARG A 153 -8.12 -5.09 -4.07
N VAL A 154 -8.75 -3.92 -4.21
CA VAL A 154 -8.08 -2.63 -4.06
C VAL A 154 -8.01 -2.27 -2.57
N VAL A 155 -6.83 -1.90 -2.10
CA VAL A 155 -6.54 -1.62 -0.69
C VAL A 155 -5.76 -0.32 -0.52
N ALA A 156 -5.80 0.24 0.69
CA ALA A 156 -4.93 1.34 1.10
C ALA A 156 -3.85 0.80 2.04
N ILE A 157 -2.58 0.93 1.65
CA ILE A 157 -1.42 0.43 2.41
C ILE A 157 -0.73 1.62 3.06
N LYS A 158 -0.87 1.74 4.39
CA LYS A 158 -0.22 2.79 5.18
C LYS A 158 1.13 2.29 5.67
N LYS A 159 2.20 2.91 5.17
CA LYS A 159 3.57 2.71 5.64
C LYS A 159 3.92 3.79 6.65
N SER A 160 4.16 3.40 7.90
CA SER A 160 4.49 4.31 9.00
C SER A 160 5.84 4.98 8.77
N LYS A 161 6.09 6.17 9.34
CA LYS A 161 7.36 6.90 9.14
C LYS A 161 8.47 6.43 10.09
N VAL A 162 8.13 6.22 11.36
CA VAL A 162 9.04 5.74 12.42
C VAL A 162 8.20 4.94 13.41
N MET A 163 8.75 3.84 13.94
CA MET A 163 8.20 3.12 15.08
C MET A 163 9.18 3.25 16.24
N ASP A 164 8.72 3.77 17.38
CA ASP A 164 9.50 3.74 18.62
C ASP A 164 9.47 2.32 19.20
N VAL A 165 10.63 1.72 19.38
CA VAL A 165 10.78 0.36 19.91
C VAL A 165 10.13 0.24 21.31
N ASN A 166 10.14 1.33 22.08
CA ASN A 166 9.54 1.37 23.42
C ASN A 166 8.00 1.39 23.39
N GLN A 167 7.39 1.64 22.23
CA GLN A 167 5.94 1.76 22.06
C GLN A 167 5.33 0.59 21.27
N VAL A 168 6.11 -0.45 20.97
CA VAL A 168 5.65 -1.60 20.18
C VAL A 168 4.43 -2.27 20.85
N GLU A 169 4.45 -2.47 22.16
CA GLU A 169 3.31 -3.08 22.86
C GLU A 169 2.04 -2.21 22.78
N GLN A 170 2.18 -0.89 22.95
CA GLN A 170 1.06 0.04 22.79
C GLN A 170 0.49 -0.05 21.38
N PHE A 171 1.35 -0.04 20.36
CA PHE A 171 0.94 -0.18 18.96
C PHE A 171 0.18 -1.49 18.71
N ILE A 172 0.66 -2.63 19.25
CA ILE A 172 -0.03 -3.92 19.11
C ILE A 172 -1.40 -3.89 19.79
N ASN A 173 -1.52 -3.29 20.98
CA ASN A 173 -2.81 -3.16 21.66
C ASN A 173 -3.79 -2.29 20.86
N GLU A 174 -3.34 -1.16 20.32
CA GLU A 174 -4.15 -0.31 19.45
C GLU A 174 -4.58 -1.05 18.18
N LEU A 175 -3.67 -1.81 17.55
CA LEU A 175 -3.97 -2.60 16.37
C LEU A 175 -5.03 -3.67 16.64
N LEU A 176 -4.93 -4.39 17.76
CA LEU A 176 -5.91 -5.40 18.17
C LEU A 176 -7.31 -4.81 18.35
N ILE A 177 -7.40 -3.58 18.85
CA ILE A 177 -8.68 -2.87 18.96
C ILE A 177 -9.19 -2.51 17.56
N LEU A 178 -8.36 -1.90 16.71
CA LEU A 178 -8.74 -1.48 15.35
C LEU A 178 -9.23 -2.63 14.47
N THR A 179 -8.77 -3.86 14.73
CA THR A 179 -9.23 -5.04 13.99
C THR A 179 -10.54 -5.62 14.50
N GLN A 180 -10.94 -5.33 15.74
CA GLN A 180 -12.24 -5.72 16.30
C GLN A 180 -13.35 -4.71 15.98
N VAL A 181 -12.94 -3.50 15.59
CA VAL A 181 -13.83 -2.41 15.20
C VAL A 181 -14.56 -2.76 13.91
N ASN A 182 -15.88 -2.83 13.99
CA ASN A 182 -16.76 -3.03 12.84
C ASN A 182 -17.85 -1.95 12.85
N HIS A 183 -17.58 -0.84 12.17
CA HIS A 183 -18.49 0.30 12.09
C HIS A 183 -18.48 0.91 10.69
N ARG A 184 -19.66 1.21 10.14
CA ARG A 184 -19.82 1.71 8.75
C ARG A 184 -19.02 2.98 8.45
N ASN A 185 -18.81 3.83 9.46
CA ASN A 185 -18.07 5.09 9.34
C ASN A 185 -16.63 5.01 9.90
N VAL A 186 -16.10 3.81 10.13
CA VAL A 186 -14.68 3.61 10.47
C VAL A 186 -14.05 2.73 9.40
N VAL A 187 -12.92 3.19 8.85
CA VAL A 187 -12.20 2.45 7.82
C VAL A 187 -11.62 1.17 8.41
N LYS A 188 -12.02 0.04 7.83
CA LYS A 188 -11.66 -1.29 8.31
C LYS A 188 -10.19 -1.61 8.05
N VAL A 189 -9.51 -2.11 9.07
CA VAL A 189 -8.19 -2.75 8.95
C VAL A 189 -8.40 -4.17 8.42
N LEU A 190 -7.77 -4.49 7.29
CA LEU A 190 -7.82 -5.80 6.66
C LEU A 190 -6.64 -6.69 7.04
N GLY A 191 -5.56 -6.11 7.55
CA GLY A 191 -4.38 -6.83 8.02
C GLY A 191 -3.15 -5.95 8.12
N CYS A 192 -2.00 -6.59 8.27
CA CYS A 192 -0.75 -5.92 8.60
C CYS A 192 0.48 -6.67 8.07
N CYS A 193 1.58 -5.96 7.90
CA CYS A 193 2.89 -6.51 7.59
C CYS A 193 3.93 -5.99 8.59
N PHE A 194 4.68 -6.91 9.17
CA PHE A 194 5.75 -6.64 10.14
C PHE A 194 7.15 -6.96 9.58
N GLU A 195 7.25 -7.45 8.34
CA GLU A 195 8.51 -7.89 7.69
C GLU A 195 9.35 -6.74 7.10
N SER A 196 8.89 -5.49 7.26
CA SER A 196 9.54 -4.27 6.78
C SER A 196 10.22 -3.53 7.93
N GLU A 197 11.11 -2.58 7.61
CA GLU A 197 11.78 -1.73 8.62
C GLU A 197 10.81 -1.04 9.59
N VAL A 198 9.63 -0.68 9.08
CA VAL A 198 8.51 -0.11 9.84
C VAL A 198 7.23 -0.89 9.49
N PRO A 199 6.30 -1.08 10.44
CA PRO A 199 5.04 -1.75 10.18
C PRO A 199 4.17 -1.05 9.15
N GLU A 200 3.53 -1.88 8.33
CA GLU A 200 2.61 -1.49 7.29
C GLU A 200 1.22 -2.03 7.61
N LEU A 201 0.22 -1.16 7.54
CA LEU A 201 -1.17 -1.50 7.81
C LEU A 201 -1.96 -1.47 6.52
N VAL A 202 -2.76 -2.52 6.29
CA VAL A 202 -3.59 -2.68 5.10
C VAL A 202 -5.03 -2.38 5.48
N TYR A 203 -5.60 -1.36 4.85
CA TYR A 203 -6.98 -0.93 5.04
C TYR A 203 -7.79 -1.19 3.78
N GLU A 204 -9.11 -1.21 3.93
CA GLU A 204 -10.00 -1.09 2.78
C GLU A 204 -9.74 0.23 2.04
N TYR A 205 -9.97 0.21 0.72
CA TYR A 205 -9.81 1.40 -0.10
C TYR A 205 -11.10 2.21 -0.16
N ILE A 206 -11.02 3.51 0.13
CA ILE A 206 -12.12 4.46 0.00
C ILE A 206 -11.96 5.25 -1.31
N SER A 207 -12.86 5.04 -2.27
CA SER A 207 -12.77 5.60 -3.63
C SER A 207 -13.12 7.09 -3.71
N ASN A 208 -13.97 7.58 -2.80
CA ASN A 208 -14.50 8.94 -2.86
C ASN A 208 -13.54 10.01 -2.34
N GLY A 209 -12.27 9.68 -2.10
CA GLY A 209 -11.28 10.64 -1.59
C GLY A 209 -11.55 11.10 -0.16
N THR A 210 -10.86 12.16 0.26
CA THR A 210 -10.94 12.67 1.64
C THR A 210 -11.84 13.91 1.74
N LEU A 211 -12.38 14.18 2.93
CA LEU A 211 -13.14 15.39 3.19
C LEU A 211 -12.36 16.66 2.86
N SER A 212 -11.05 16.69 3.15
CA SER A 212 -10.18 17.82 2.81
C SER A 212 -10.14 18.08 1.29
N GLN A 213 -10.08 17.03 0.46
CA GLN A 213 -10.12 17.20 -0.99
C GLN A 213 -11.45 17.80 -1.45
N HIS A 214 -12.58 17.41 -0.85
CA HIS A 214 -13.89 17.97 -1.19
C HIS A 214 -14.05 19.41 -0.74
N ILE A 215 -13.57 19.75 0.46
CA ILE A 215 -13.60 21.12 0.98
C ILE A 215 -12.80 22.06 0.07
N HIS A 216 -11.64 21.64 -0.44
CA HIS A 216 -10.78 22.50 -1.25
C HIS A 216 -11.12 22.53 -2.75
N LYS A 217 -11.82 21.52 -3.28
CA LYS A 217 -12.15 21.44 -4.73
C LYS A 217 -13.55 21.97 -5.06
N THR A 218 -14.55 21.64 -4.25
CA THR A 218 -15.95 21.81 -4.63
C THR A 218 -16.75 22.35 -3.46
N LEU A 219 -16.73 23.67 -3.29
CA LEU A 219 -17.50 24.33 -2.24
C LEU A 219 -19.02 24.08 -2.40
N SER A 220 -19.54 23.90 -3.61
CA SER A 220 -20.99 23.79 -3.89
C SER A 220 -21.67 22.62 -3.17
N TRP A 221 -21.00 21.49 -3.01
CA TRP A 221 -21.57 20.27 -2.39
C TRP A 221 -21.65 20.35 -0.85
N LEU A 222 -20.81 21.16 -0.19
CA LEU A 222 -20.68 21.16 1.27
C LEU A 222 -21.70 22.08 1.98
N THR A 223 -22.99 21.80 1.78
CA THR A 223 -24.08 22.51 2.49
C THR A 223 -24.02 22.25 4.00
N LEU A 224 -24.67 23.09 4.81
CA LEU A 224 -24.74 22.93 6.26
C LEU A 224 -25.35 21.57 6.67
N ASP A 225 -26.34 21.05 5.94
CA ASP A 225 -26.88 19.70 6.21
C ASP A 225 -25.84 18.60 5.96
N HIS A 226 -25.08 18.66 4.87
CA HIS A 226 -23.99 17.72 4.64
C HIS A 226 -22.91 17.84 5.72
N ARG A 227 -22.56 19.05 6.18
CA ARG A 227 -21.60 19.26 7.27
C ARG A 227 -22.07 18.67 8.58
N LEU A 228 -23.32 18.94 8.97
CA LEU A 228 -23.92 18.39 10.19
C LEU A 228 -23.98 16.87 10.10
N ARG A 229 -24.40 16.31 8.97
CA ARG A 229 -24.39 14.86 8.73
C ARG A 229 -22.99 14.26 8.91
N ILE A 230 -21.97 14.82 8.28
CA ILE A 230 -20.59 14.35 8.40
C ILE A 230 -20.11 14.43 9.85
N ALA A 231 -20.39 15.54 10.55
CA ALA A 231 -20.04 15.70 11.95
C ALA A 231 -20.73 14.67 12.85
N THR A 232 -22.03 14.41 12.62
CA THR A 232 -22.78 13.38 13.35
C THR A 232 -22.21 11.99 13.11
N GLU A 233 -22.01 11.60 11.84
CA GLU A 233 -21.47 10.28 11.50
C GLU A 233 -20.07 10.06 12.08
N ALA A 234 -19.20 11.08 12.05
CA ALA A 234 -17.88 11.03 12.68
C ALA A 234 -17.97 10.94 14.21
N ALA A 235 -18.88 11.70 14.83
CA ALA A 235 -19.08 11.65 16.27
C ALA A 235 -19.64 10.29 16.74
N SER A 236 -20.54 9.70 15.96
CA SER A 236 -21.09 8.35 16.21
C SER A 236 -20.01 7.29 16.13
N ALA A 237 -19.14 7.36 15.11
CA ALA A 237 -17.99 6.47 14.98
C ALA A 237 -17.03 6.57 16.18
N LEU A 238 -16.69 7.79 16.60
CA LEU A 238 -15.83 7.99 17.77
C LEU A 238 -16.50 7.53 19.07
N SER A 239 -17.80 7.75 19.23
CA SER A 239 -18.56 7.20 20.36
C SER A 239 -18.53 5.68 20.39
N TYR A 240 -18.67 5.03 19.23
CA TYR A 240 -18.53 3.58 19.10
C TYR A 240 -17.13 3.11 19.51
N LEU A 241 -16.08 3.75 18.97
CA LEU A 241 -14.69 3.44 19.29
C LEU A 241 -14.39 3.55 20.79
N HIS A 242 -14.91 4.59 21.46
CA HIS A 242 -14.75 4.75 22.91
C HIS A 242 -15.53 3.72 23.73
N SER A 243 -16.65 3.20 23.21
CA SER A 243 -17.46 2.17 23.88
C SER A 243 -16.93 0.74 23.68
N ALA A 244 -16.32 0.48 22.53
CA ALA A 244 -15.83 -0.84 22.14
C ALA A 244 -14.47 -1.19 22.75
N ALA A 245 -13.78 -0.23 23.38
CA ALA A 245 -12.45 -0.43 23.91
C ALA A 245 -12.43 -0.43 25.44
N SER A 246 -11.93 -1.53 26.01
CA SER A 246 -11.66 -1.66 27.46
C SER A 246 -10.50 -0.77 27.93
N ILE A 247 -9.75 -0.17 26.99
CA ILE A 247 -8.63 0.76 27.19
C ILE A 247 -8.95 2.04 26.39
N PRO A 248 -8.80 3.26 26.95
CA PRO A 248 -9.17 4.49 26.24
C PRO A 248 -8.43 4.64 24.90
N ILE A 249 -9.14 4.56 23.78
CA ILE A 249 -8.58 4.90 22.46
C ILE A 249 -8.46 6.42 22.40
N ILE A 250 -7.24 6.95 22.43
CA ILE A 250 -6.98 8.33 22.06
C ILE A 250 -6.72 8.32 20.55
N HIS A 251 -7.65 8.82 19.74
CA HIS A 251 -7.55 8.80 18.27
C HIS A 251 -6.32 9.59 17.72
N ARG A 252 -5.62 10.35 18.57
CA ARG A 252 -4.32 11.07 18.39
C ARG A 252 -4.17 11.99 17.16
N ASP A 253 -5.03 11.93 16.15
CA ASP A 253 -5.06 12.88 15.03
C ASP A 253 -6.47 12.96 14.39
N VAL A 254 -7.39 13.69 15.02
CA VAL A 254 -8.60 14.19 14.34
C VAL A 254 -8.28 15.59 13.84
N LYS A 255 -8.00 15.75 12.54
CA LYS A 255 -7.72 17.07 11.95
C LYS A 255 -9.00 17.77 11.54
N LEU A 256 -9.26 18.89 12.21
CA LEU A 256 -10.48 19.68 12.10
C LEU A 256 -10.34 20.93 11.21
N SER A 257 -9.29 21.01 10.38
CA SER A 257 -8.94 22.27 9.70
C SER A 257 -10.06 22.78 8.78
N GLN A 258 -10.63 23.91 9.22
CA GLN A 258 -11.44 24.93 8.51
C GLN A 258 -12.93 24.63 8.31
N ILE A 259 -13.76 24.94 9.32
CA ILE A 259 -15.24 24.89 9.27
C ILE A 259 -15.88 26.21 9.75
N LEU A 260 -15.45 27.37 9.25
CA LEU A 260 -16.25 28.60 9.38
C LEU A 260 -16.16 29.34 8.04
N GLU A 261 -17.08 28.97 7.16
CA GLU A 261 -17.21 29.56 5.82
C GLU A 261 -18.44 30.48 5.80
N PRO A 262 -18.40 31.64 5.11
CA PRO A 262 -19.54 32.56 4.98
C PRO A 262 -20.85 31.92 4.50
N ARG A 263 -20.78 30.74 3.87
CA ARG A 263 -21.94 29.94 3.45
C ARG A 263 -22.70 29.31 4.62
N VAL A 264 -22.01 28.90 5.68
CA VAL A 264 -22.63 28.32 6.88
C VAL A 264 -23.59 29.33 7.52
N VAL A 265 -23.18 30.60 7.55
CA VAL A 265 -23.99 31.71 8.11
C VAL A 265 -25.25 31.98 7.27
N ARG A 266 -25.22 31.71 5.96
CA ARG A 266 -26.37 31.92 5.06
C ARG A 266 -27.35 30.74 5.02
N GLU A 267 -26.92 29.54 5.43
CA GLU A 267 -27.70 28.30 5.30
C GLU A 267 -28.32 27.80 6.62
N GLY A 268 -27.99 28.43 7.76
CA GLY A 268 -28.47 28.06 9.09
C GLY A 268 -29.21 29.20 9.79
N THR A 269 -30.15 28.85 10.69
CA THR A 269 -30.83 29.86 11.52
C THR A 269 -29.91 30.39 12.62
N SER A 270 -30.19 31.57 13.17
CA SER A 270 -29.37 32.17 14.22
C SER A 270 -29.24 31.26 15.45
N GLU A 271 -30.34 30.61 15.83
CA GLU A 271 -30.42 29.67 16.96
C GLU A 271 -29.58 28.42 16.69
N GLN A 272 -29.66 27.89 15.47
CA GLN A 272 -28.89 26.72 15.06
C GLN A 272 -27.39 27.02 15.05
N LEU A 273 -26.99 28.18 14.53
CA LEU A 273 -25.59 28.60 14.49
C LEU A 273 -25.02 28.87 15.88
N GLN A 274 -25.81 29.46 16.77
CA GLN A 274 -25.43 29.69 18.16
C GLN A 274 -25.22 28.36 18.91
N ALA A 275 -26.12 27.40 18.72
CA ALA A 275 -25.99 26.08 19.33
C ALA A 275 -24.78 25.29 18.77
N ILE A 276 -24.48 25.41 17.47
CA ILE A 276 -23.24 24.85 16.89
C ILE A 276 -22.01 25.49 17.53
N ALA A 277 -21.99 26.82 17.68
CA ALA A 277 -20.86 27.54 18.26
C ALA A 277 -20.60 27.14 19.72
N GLU A 278 -21.65 27.00 20.53
CA GLU A 278 -21.52 26.53 21.92
C GLU A 278 -21.06 25.07 21.99
N LEU A 279 -21.54 24.19 21.10
CA LEU A 279 -21.04 22.81 21.02
C LEU A 279 -19.55 22.77 20.67
N VAL A 280 -19.12 23.54 19.66
CA VAL A 280 -17.71 23.64 19.26
C VAL A 280 -16.84 24.15 20.41
N LYS A 281 -17.29 25.20 21.11
CA LYS A 281 -16.60 25.77 22.28
C LYS A 281 -16.38 24.74 23.39
N ARG A 282 -17.41 23.93 23.71
CA ARG A 282 -17.28 22.85 24.70
C ARG A 282 -16.31 21.76 24.23
N CYS A 283 -16.39 21.33 22.97
CA CYS A 283 -15.47 20.35 22.39
C CYS A 283 -14.00 20.83 22.38
N LEU A 284 -13.76 22.12 22.22
CA LEU A 284 -12.44 22.74 22.20
C LEU A 284 -11.92 23.17 23.59
N CYS A 285 -12.65 22.87 24.67
CA CYS A 285 -12.24 23.23 26.03
C CYS A 285 -10.85 22.67 26.35
N SER A 286 -9.95 23.46 26.95
CA SER A 286 -8.60 22.99 27.29
C SER A 286 -8.60 21.94 28.41
N LYS A 287 -9.56 22.02 29.34
CA LYS A 287 -9.74 21.07 30.44
C LYS A 287 -10.62 19.90 30.00
N SER A 288 -10.24 18.68 30.37
CA SER A 288 -11.01 17.46 30.04
C SER A 288 -12.41 17.45 30.64
N GLU A 289 -12.57 17.96 31.87
CA GLU A 289 -13.86 17.99 32.60
C GLU A 289 -14.92 18.86 31.92
N GLY A 290 -14.50 19.85 31.13
CA GLY A 290 -15.42 20.71 30.37
C GLY A 290 -15.76 20.18 28.98
N ARG A 291 -15.17 19.07 28.54
CA ARG A 291 -15.42 18.48 27.21
C ARG A 291 -16.59 17.50 27.28
N PRO A 292 -17.56 17.58 26.36
CA PRO A 292 -18.65 16.62 26.30
C PRO A 292 -18.14 15.25 25.87
N ALA A 293 -18.84 14.19 26.31
CA ALA A 293 -18.62 12.85 25.79
C ALA A 293 -19.11 12.78 24.33
N MET A 294 -18.49 11.93 23.49
CA MET A 294 -18.90 11.82 22.08
C MET A 294 -20.38 11.41 21.91
N LYS A 295 -20.94 10.65 22.84
CA LYS A 295 -22.38 10.32 22.88
C LYS A 295 -23.26 11.58 23.03
N GLU A 296 -22.83 12.53 23.84
CA GLU A 296 -23.52 13.81 24.01
C GLU A 296 -23.39 14.67 22.75
N VAL A 297 -22.20 14.73 22.16
CA VAL A 297 -21.96 15.44 20.88
C VAL A 297 -22.89 14.91 19.77
N VAL A 298 -23.04 13.59 19.66
CA VAL A 298 -23.99 12.96 18.71
C VAL A 298 -25.43 13.43 18.96
N THR A 299 -25.85 13.44 20.23
CA THR A 299 -27.22 13.82 20.61
C THR A 299 -27.52 15.27 20.22
N GLU A 300 -26.58 16.18 20.49
CA GLU A 300 -26.71 17.60 20.13
C GLU A 300 -26.72 17.81 18.61
N LEU A 301 -25.82 17.14 17.87
CA LEU A 301 -25.77 17.25 16.41
C LEU A 301 -27.04 16.70 15.73
N GLU A 302 -27.61 15.59 16.22
CA GLU A 302 -28.89 15.07 15.72
C GLU A 302 -30.06 16.03 16.00
N ARG A 303 -30.05 16.71 17.15
CA ARG A 303 -31.05 17.75 17.46
C ARG A 303 -30.96 18.91 16.47
N LEU A 304 -29.74 19.36 16.17
CA LEU A 304 -29.49 20.41 15.18
C LEU A 304 -29.88 20.01 13.76
N ARG A 305 -29.76 18.73 13.43
CA ARG A 305 -30.15 18.20 12.12
C ARG A 305 -31.66 18.10 11.95
N LYS A 306 -32.39 17.73 13.01
CA LYS A 306 -33.87 17.67 13.02
C LYS A 306 -34.51 19.05 12.88
N TYR A 307 -33.87 20.09 13.42
CA TYR A 307 -34.34 21.49 13.32
C TYR A 307 -34.61 21.94 11.87
N ARG A 308 -33.92 21.38 10.87
CA ARG A 308 -34.12 21.68 9.44
C ARG A 308 -35.24 20.84 8.79
N LYS A 309 -35.56 19.65 9.32
CA LYS A 309 -36.52 18.70 8.71
C LYS A 309 -37.99 19.01 9.03
N ASP A 310 -38.26 19.84 10.02
CA ASP A 310 -39.61 20.28 10.37
C ASP A 310 -39.88 21.74 9.97
N PRO A 311 -40.19 22.03 8.68
CA PRO A 311 -40.85 23.31 8.34
C PRO A 311 -42.38 23.22 8.17
N TRP A 312 -43.03 22.06 8.38
CA TRP A 312 -44.49 21.92 8.13
C TRP A 312 -45.23 21.20 9.27
N VAL A 313 -45.40 21.87 10.40
CA VAL A 313 -46.62 21.79 11.24
C VAL A 313 -46.82 23.17 11.87
N ASN A 314 -47.30 24.13 11.09
CA ASN A 314 -48.12 25.23 11.60
C ASN A 314 -48.67 26.05 10.43
N GLN A 315 -49.80 25.60 9.88
CA GLN A 315 -50.86 26.53 9.49
C GLN A 315 -52.22 25.82 9.46
N GLN A 316 -53.01 26.20 10.46
CA GLN A 316 -54.48 26.32 10.48
C GLN A 316 -55.36 25.08 10.33
N SER A 317 -55.89 24.66 11.49
CA SER A 317 -57.30 24.32 11.65
C SER A 317 -58.17 25.57 11.37
N HIS A 318 -58.97 25.55 10.31
CA HIS A 318 -60.43 25.72 10.38
C HIS A 318 -61.05 25.54 8.98
N GLU A 319 -61.90 24.51 8.93
CA GLU A 319 -63.18 24.40 8.21
C GLU A 319 -63.26 24.29 6.67
N GLU A 320 -63.69 23.09 6.30
CA GLU A 320 -64.84 22.78 5.41
C GLU A 320 -64.72 22.97 3.89
N SER A 321 -64.74 21.80 3.22
CA SER A 321 -65.69 21.44 2.17
C SER A 321 -65.56 22.05 0.77
N GLU A 322 -65.31 21.13 -0.17
CA GLU A 322 -65.78 21.07 -1.56
C GLU A 322 -64.95 21.62 -2.74
N SER A 323 -64.83 20.70 -3.71
CA SER A 323 -64.85 20.87 -5.17
C SER A 323 -63.52 21.05 -5.94
N LEU A 324 -63.03 19.90 -6.42
CA LEU A 324 -62.76 19.56 -7.82
C LEU A 324 -62.65 20.67 -8.91
N LEU A 325 -61.53 20.55 -9.65
CA LEU A 325 -61.30 20.73 -11.11
C LEU A 325 -60.65 22.02 -11.66
N SER A 326 -59.59 21.75 -12.44
CA SER A 326 -59.16 22.36 -13.71
C SER A 326 -58.29 23.63 -13.76
N GLU A 327 -57.07 23.38 -14.26
CA GLU A 327 -56.40 24.03 -15.42
C GLU A 327 -55.96 25.51 -15.43
N GLU A 328 -54.67 25.62 -15.77
CA GLU A 328 -54.06 26.50 -16.79
C GLU A 328 -53.59 27.93 -16.48
N ALA A 329 -52.26 28.07 -16.62
CA ALA A 329 -51.56 28.94 -17.56
C ALA A 329 -51.14 30.38 -17.15
N ARG A 330 -49.82 30.60 -17.33
CA ARG A 330 -49.12 31.85 -17.77
C ARG A 330 -49.07 33.00 -16.72
N VAL A 331 -48.07 33.88 -16.59
CA VAL A 331 -46.86 34.25 -17.36
C VAL A 331 -46.04 35.26 -16.53
N ASP A 332 -44.72 35.31 -16.77
CA ASP A 332 -43.71 36.37 -16.59
C ASP A 332 -43.55 37.17 -15.27
N SER A 333 -42.31 37.28 -14.79
CA SER A 333 -41.46 38.46 -15.07
C SER A 333 -40.19 38.54 -14.20
N TYR A 334 -39.14 39.05 -14.83
CA TYR A 334 -37.85 39.46 -14.25
C TYR A 334 -38.01 40.65 -13.30
N ILE A 335 -37.38 40.60 -12.11
CA ILE A 335 -36.89 41.78 -11.39
C ILE A 335 -35.61 41.42 -10.60
N GLU A 336 -34.44 41.88 -11.08
CA GLU A 336 -33.36 42.45 -10.24
C GLU A 336 -33.77 43.89 -9.86
N PRO A 337 -33.20 44.60 -8.86
CA PRO A 337 -31.93 44.39 -8.14
C PRO A 337 -32.13 44.53 -6.60
N THR A 338 -31.12 44.47 -5.73
CA THR A 338 -30.45 45.68 -5.22
C THR A 338 -29.37 45.27 -4.23
N SER A 339 -28.16 45.79 -4.47
CA SER A 339 -27.00 45.76 -3.59
C SER A 339 -27.29 46.36 -2.22
N LEU A 340 -27.09 45.57 -1.15
CA LEU A 340 -26.79 46.12 0.16
C LEU A 340 -25.43 45.57 0.62
N SER A 341 -24.39 46.35 0.33
CA SER A 341 -23.05 46.17 0.85
C SER A 341 -23.05 46.51 2.35
N THR A 342 -23.26 45.51 3.20
CA THR A 342 -22.90 45.63 4.61
C THR A 342 -21.50 45.09 4.80
N SER A 343 -20.60 45.98 5.22
CA SER A 343 -19.18 45.77 5.47
C SER A 343 -18.89 44.47 6.22
N THR A 344 -17.98 43.67 5.65
CA THR A 344 -17.41 42.44 6.21
C THR A 344 -16.71 42.63 7.57
N SER A 345 -16.52 43.88 8.03
CA SER A 345 -15.87 44.21 9.30
C SER A 345 -16.78 44.15 10.51
N ASP A 346 -18.10 44.27 10.35
CA ASP A 346 -19.01 44.41 11.50
C ASP A 346 -19.67 43.10 11.92
N VAL A 347 -19.90 42.16 10.99
CA VAL A 347 -20.41 40.81 11.33
C VAL A 347 -19.32 39.97 12.01
N SER A 348 -18.05 40.16 11.65
CA SER A 348 -16.93 39.40 12.24
C SER A 348 -16.66 39.80 13.70
N LYS A 349 -17.08 40.98 14.15
CA LYS A 349 -16.93 41.41 15.55
C LYS A 349 -17.97 40.79 16.47
N GLN A 350 -19.14 40.42 15.94
CA GLN A 350 -20.25 39.90 16.75
C GLN A 350 -20.05 38.42 17.17
N TYR A 351 -19.16 37.70 16.48
CA TYR A 351 -18.79 36.31 16.78
C TYR A 351 -17.34 36.14 17.27
N SER A 352 -16.64 37.24 17.54
CA SER A 352 -15.29 37.23 18.11
C SER A 352 -15.35 36.89 19.61
N PHE A 353 -15.35 35.60 19.95
CA PHE A 353 -15.13 35.18 21.32
C PHE A 353 -13.63 35.26 21.66
N ASN A 354 -13.28 36.14 22.60
CA ASN A 354 -11.97 36.19 23.24
C ASN A 354 -11.68 34.86 23.95
N CYS A 355 -11.01 33.94 23.26
CA CYS A 355 -10.37 32.79 23.89
C CYS A 355 -8.91 33.16 24.13
N SER A 356 -8.56 33.52 25.37
CA SER A 356 -7.18 33.77 25.78
C SER A 356 -6.39 32.46 25.70
N MET A 357 -5.75 32.23 24.56
CA MET A 357 -4.79 31.15 24.34
C MET A 357 -3.47 31.54 25.01
N THR A 358 -3.29 31.15 26.28
CA THR A 358 -1.97 31.17 26.91
C THR A 358 -1.17 29.96 26.44
N PHE A 359 -0.22 30.19 25.54
CA PHE A 359 0.80 29.20 25.22
C PHE A 359 1.83 29.16 26.35
N PRO A 360 2.19 27.98 26.91
CA PRO A 360 3.36 27.90 27.78
C PRO A 360 4.62 28.24 26.96
N PRO A 361 5.61 28.95 27.55
CA PRO A 361 6.80 29.37 26.83
C PRO A 361 7.62 28.15 26.38
N ASN A 362 8.08 28.20 25.13
CA ASN A 362 9.11 27.32 24.58
C ASN A 362 10.34 27.31 25.50
N SER A 363 10.67 26.16 26.09
CA SER A 363 12.03 25.91 26.58
C SER A 363 12.79 25.07 25.57
N SER A 364 13.47 25.76 24.67
CA SER A 364 14.60 25.21 23.94
C SER A 364 15.80 25.05 24.89
N ARG A 365 16.31 23.80 24.98
CA ARG A 365 17.68 23.35 25.31
C ARG A 365 18.37 23.89 26.58
N LEU A 366 18.88 22.97 27.42
CA LEU A 366 20.32 22.84 27.73
C LEU A 366 20.60 21.63 28.68
N ASN A 367 21.70 20.93 28.36
CA ASN A 367 22.49 19.91 29.05
C ASN A 367 22.26 19.56 30.54
N SER A 368 22.41 18.27 30.87
CA SER A 368 23.46 17.70 31.77
C SER A 368 23.19 16.19 31.96
N SER A 369 24.03 15.27 31.50
CA SER A 369 25.08 14.62 32.33
C SER A 369 24.66 14.39 33.79
N ARG A 370 24.34 13.14 34.17
CA ARG A 370 25.06 12.32 35.18
C ARG A 370 24.17 11.19 35.74
N TYR A 371 24.84 10.04 35.87
CA TYR A 371 24.50 8.77 36.54
C TYR A 371 23.53 7.82 35.84
#